data_AF-A0A3G3DXP2-F1
#
_entry.id   AF-A0A3G3DXP2-F1
#
_cell.length_a   1.000
_cell.length_b   1.000
_cell.length_c   1.000
_cell.angle_alpha   90.00
_cell.angle_beta   90.00
_cell.angle_gamma   90.00
#
_symmetry.space_group_name_H-M   'P 1'
#
loop_
_entity.id
_entity.type
_entity.pdbx_description
1 polymer ?
#
loop_
_entity_poly.entity_id
_entity_poly.type
_entity_poly.pdbx_seq_one_letter_code
_entity_poly.pdbx_strand_id
1 'polypeptide(L)' 'MAMETEVGNITAFDNANGQGVLVTVEFKDYALRHEGIRVFVNLPLDKDVSLADIETQSIENAKQQLKDLVAGF' A
#
# COMPACT_ATOMS: atom_id res chain seq x y z
N MET A 1 -16.44 11.49 -10.94
CA MET A 1 -16.05 11.24 -9.53
C MET A 1 -14.56 10.97 -9.53
N ALA A 2 -13.84 11.40 -8.51
CA ALA A 2 -12.39 11.23 -8.46
C ALA A 2 -12.04 9.82 -7.96
N MET A 3 -10.88 9.31 -8.36
CA MET A 3 -10.32 8.08 -7.83
C MET A 3 -9.98 8.26 -6.34
N GLU A 4 -10.43 7.33 -5.49
CA GLU A 4 -10.18 7.34 -4.05
C GLU A 4 -9.04 6.38 -3.70
N THR A 5 -8.25 6.73 -2.68
CA THR A 5 -7.15 5.90 -2.16
C THR A 5 -7.53 5.35 -0.81
N GLU A 6 -7.44 4.03 -0.64
CA GLU A 6 -7.79 3.35 0.59
C GLU A 6 -6.64 2.48 1.07
N VAL A 7 -6.37 2.55 2.38
CA VAL A 7 -5.50 1.60 3.05
C VAL A 7 -6.38 0.47 3.60
N GLY A 8 -6.11 -0.74 3.13
CA GLY A 8 -6.81 -1.96 3.53
C GLY A 8 -6.07 -2.68 4.65
N ASN A 9 -5.92 -4.00 4.49
CA ASN A 9 -5.29 -4.85 5.49
C ASN A 9 -3.87 -4.38 5.82
N ILE A 10 -3.58 -4.26 7.12
CA ILE A 10 -2.24 -4.02 7.68
C ILE A 10 -1.89 -5.25 8.53
N THR A 11 -0.81 -5.94 8.20
CA THR A 11 -0.42 -7.18 8.87
C THR A 11 1.08 -7.17 9.14
N ALA A 12 1.45 -7.13 10.42
CA ALA A 12 2.84 -7.30 10.84
C ALA A 12 3.24 -8.78 10.74
N PHE A 13 4.49 -9.03 10.35
CA PHE A 13 5.09 -10.36 10.35
C PHE A 13 6.52 -10.31 10.88
N ASP A 14 6.92 -11.38 11.55
CA ASP A 14 8.27 -11.64 12.04
C ASP A 14 8.45 -13.16 12.02
N ASN A 15 9.09 -13.67 10.96
CA ASN A 15 9.26 -15.10 10.74
C ASN A 15 10.56 -15.41 9.97
N ALA A 16 10.78 -16.68 9.63
CA ALA A 16 12.01 -17.12 8.95
C ALA A 16 12.28 -16.44 7.59
N ASN A 17 11.26 -15.84 6.96
CA ASN A 17 11.36 -15.11 5.70
C ASN A 17 11.61 -13.61 5.89
N GLY A 18 11.79 -13.15 7.13
CA GLY A 18 12.07 -11.77 7.49
C GLY A 18 11.00 -11.17 8.40
N GLN A 19 11.10 -9.86 8.58
CA GLN A 19 10.20 -9.07 9.40
C GLN A 19 9.72 -7.82 8.65
N GLY A 20 8.48 -7.43 8.85
CA GLY A 20 7.89 -6.28 8.17
C GLY A 20 6.43 -6.04 8.51
N VAL A 21 5.83 -5.09 7.80
CA VAL A 21 4.39 -4.82 7.81
C VAL A 21 3.91 -4.87 6.37
N LEU A 22 3.01 -5.82 6.07
CA LEU A 22 2.35 -5.92 4.77
C LEU A 22 1.08 -5.07 4.78
N VAL A 23 0.98 -4.15 3.84
CA VAL A 23 -0.16 -3.24 3.70
C VAL A 23 -0.76 -3.36 2.31
N THR A 24 -2.09 -3.41 2.22
CA THR A 24 -2.80 -3.31 0.94
C THR A 24 -3.22 -1.87 0.71
N VAL A 25 -2.87 -1.29 -0.45
CA VAL A 25 -3.35 0.03 -0.88
C VAL A 25 -4.18 -0.14 -2.13
N GLU A 26 -5.41 0.38 -2.10
CA GLU A 26 -6.35 0.29 -3.21
C GLU A 26 -6.65 1.69 -3.78
N PHE A 27 -6.52 1.85 -5.09
CA PHE A 27 -6.96 3.03 -5.83
C PHE A 27 -8.25 2.65 -6.58
N LYS A 28 -9.39 3.17 -6.13
CA LYS A 28 -10.72 2.77 -6.62
C LYS A 28 -11.41 3.90 -7.34
N ASP A 29 -11.99 3.61 -8.50
CA ASP A 29 -13.05 4.44 -9.08
C ASP A 29 -14.41 3.84 -8.71
N TYR A 30 -15.14 4.51 -7.82
CA TYR A 30 -16.45 4.06 -7.37
C TYR A 30 -17.54 4.10 -8.46
N ALA A 31 -17.33 4.87 -9.53
CA ALA A 31 -18.18 4.84 -10.71
C ALA A 31 -17.92 3.60 -11.59
N LEU A 32 -16.68 3.10 -11.57
CA LEU A 32 -16.20 1.97 -12.37
C LEU A 32 -15.76 0.83 -11.45
N ARG A 33 -16.73 0.14 -10.85
CA ARG A 33 -16.50 -0.88 -9.79
C ARG A 33 -15.55 -2.02 -10.12
N HIS A 34 -15.21 -2.23 -11.39
CA HIS A 34 -14.28 -3.26 -11.86
C HIS A 34 -12.89 -2.71 -12.19
N GLU A 35 -12.72 -1.38 -12.15
CA GLU A 35 -11.48 -0.68 -12.47
C GLU A 35 -10.90 -0.14 -11.16
N GLY A 36 -9.99 -0.92 -10.58
CA GLY A 36 -9.26 -0.55 -9.39
C GLY A 36 -7.85 -1.12 -9.42
N ILE A 37 -6.91 -0.39 -8.85
CA ILE A 37 -5.52 -0.83 -8.73
C ILE A 37 -5.30 -1.25 -7.29
N ARG A 38 -4.83 -2.47 -7.08
CA ARG A 38 -4.43 -2.97 -5.76
C ARG A 38 -2.91 -3.14 -5.73
N VAL A 39 -2.28 -2.51 -4.76
CA VAL A 39 -0.83 -2.58 -4.52
C VAL A 39 -0.56 -3.21 -3.16
N PHE A 40 0.38 -4.14 -3.11
CA PHE A 40 0.87 -4.72 -1.87
C PHE A 40 2.19 -4.05 -1.48
N VAL A 41 2.18 -3.33 -0.37
CA VAL A 41 3.35 -2.59 0.13
C VAL A 41 3.95 -3.36 1.30
N ASN A 42 5.26 -3.57 1.25
CA ASN A 42 6.01 -4.13 2.37
C ASN A 42 6.82 -3.01 3.02
N LEU A 43 6.48 -2.66 4.27
CA LEU A 43 7.20 -1.70 5.09
C LEU A 43 8.11 -2.42 6.09
N PRO A 44 9.20 -1.77 6.56
CA PRO A 44 10.02 -2.31 7.65
C PRO A 44 9.17 -2.48 8.92
N LEU A 45 9.51 -3.49 9.73
CA LEU A 45 8.90 -3.63 11.05
C LEU A 45 9.51 -2.58 12.00
N ASP A 46 8.72 -1.56 12.31
CA ASP A 46 8.99 -0.59 13.37
C ASP A 46 7.88 -0.72 14.41
N LYS A 47 8.25 -0.82 15.69
CA LYS A 47 7.29 -1.00 16.79
C LYS A 47 6.83 0.32 17.39
N ASP A 48 7.54 1.40 17.08
CA ASP A 48 7.27 2.74 17.62
C ASP A 48 6.51 3.62 16.61
N VAL A 49 6.35 3.13 15.37
CA VAL A 49 5.61 3.82 14.31
C VAL A 49 4.11 3.85 14.60
N SER A 50 3.47 5.00 14.35
CA SER A 50 2.03 5.12 14.52
C SER A 50 1.27 4.50 13.33
N LEU A 51 0.00 4.17 13.54
CA LEU A 51 -0.88 3.70 12.45
C LEU A 51 -0.99 4.74 11.32
N ALA A 52 -1.09 6.03 11.66
CA ALA A 52 -1.19 7.12 10.68
C ALA A 52 0.08 7.24 9.82
N ASP A 53 1.25 6.99 10.43
CA ASP A 53 2.52 6.96 9.71
C ASP A 53 2.60 5.74 8.77
N ILE A 54 2.15 4.56 9.22
CA ILE A 54 2.04 3.36 8.38
C ILE A 54 1.15 3.64 7.17
N GLU A 55 -0.03 4.24 7.37
CA GLU A 55 -0.96 4.57 6.29
C GLU A 55 -0.33 5.53 5.27
N THR A 56 0.30 6.60 5.77
CA THR A 56 0.96 7.63 4.94
C THR A 56 2.09 7.01 4.10
N GLN A 57 3.01 6.28 4.75
CA GLN A 57 4.13 5.62 4.08
C GLN A 57 3.67 4.59 3.06
N SER A 58 2.58 3.86 3.36
CA SER A 58 2.01 2.86 2.46
C SER A 58 1.50 3.50 1.18
N ILE A 59 0.76 4.62 1.28
CA ILE A 59 0.25 5.35 0.12
C ILE A 59 1.37 5.89 -0.74
N GLU A 60 2.40 6.48 -0.13
CA GLU A 60 3.56 7.02 -0.85
C GLU A 60 4.33 5.92 -1.60
N ASN A 61 4.61 4.80 -0.92
CA ASN A 61 5.26 3.65 -1.54
C ASN A 61 4.42 3.05 -2.67
N ALA A 62 3.10 2.93 -2.48
CA ALA A 62 2.22 2.40 -3.52
C ALA A 62 2.24 3.27 -4.79
N LYS A 63 2.20 4.60 -4.64
CA LYS A 63 2.33 5.54 -5.76
C LYS A 63 3.68 5.42 -6.45
N GLN A 64 4.77 5.30 -5.68
CA GLN A 64 6.11 5.14 -6.21
C GLN A 64 6.26 3.83 -7.00
N GLN A 65 5.77 2.70 -6.46
CA GLN A 65 5.78 1.41 -7.16
C GLN A 65 5.02 1.47 -8.49
N LEU A 66 3.85 2.12 -8.53
CA LEU A 66 3.08 2.29 -9.77
C LEU A 66 3.82 3.18 -10.78
N LYS A 67 4.48 4.24 -10.31
CA LYS A 67 5.30 5.10 -11.15
C LYS A 67 6.47 4.33 -11.76
N ASP A 68 7.16 3.52 -10.96
CA ASP A 68 8.30 2.71 -11.41
C ASP A 68 7.85 1.61 -12.37
N LEU A 69 6.70 0.99 -12.12
CA LEU A 69 6.08 0.02 -13.04
C LEU A 69 5.83 0.65 -14.42
N VAL A 70 5.21 1.85 -14.46
CA VAL A 70 4.93 2.55 -15.72
C VAL A 70 6.21 3.04 -16.41
N ALA A 71 7.22 3.50 -15.65
CA ALA A 71 8.48 3.97 -16.21
C ALA A 71 9.32 2.84 -16.84
N GLY A 72 9.05 1.58 -16.50
CA GLY A 72 9.69 0.41 -17.09
C GLY A 72 9.10 -0.08 -18.42
N PHE A 73 7.99 0.53 -18.89
CA PHE A 73 7.36 0.26 -20.19
C PHE A 73 7.77 1.30 -21.23
#